data_AF-C0P474-F1
#
_entry.id   AF-C0P474-F1
#
_cell.length_a   1.000
_cell.length_b   1.000
_cell.length_c   1.000
_cell.angle_alpha   90.00
_cell.angle_beta   90.00
_cell.angle_gamma   90.00
#
_symmetry.space_group_name_H-M   'P 1'
#
loop_
_entity.id
_entity.type
_entity.pdbx_description
1 polymer ?
#
loop_
_entity_poly.entity_id
_entity_poly.type
_entity_poly.pdbx_seq_one_letter_code
_entity_poly.pdbx_strand_id
1 'polypeptide(L)'
;MRYVFAESWAPQYGNAVLSRWPIKRWKAHRVADQSDFRNVLRVTIEVPDAGEVNFHCTHLDHLDEGWRMKQVDAIMRSGGDGPHILAGGLNALDGTDYSADRWADIVKYYEEIGKPTPKVEVMQYLKAKQYVDAKDFAGECEAVVVVAKGQDVQGTCKYGTRVDYIMASPNCPYKFVPGSYTVVSSKGTSDHHVVRVDVAVPHAREPDDAEATANGQRSRVVKMTKKSSRKGIWGAK
;
A
#
# COMPACT_ATOMS: atom_id res chain seq x y z
N MET A 1 -17.72 -10.99 0.80
CA MET A 1 -16.57 -10.06 0.84
C MET A 1 -16.37 -9.60 2.28
N ARG A 2 -15.15 -9.62 2.82
CA ARG A 2 -14.88 -9.13 4.19
C ARG A 2 -14.64 -7.64 4.11
N TYR A 3 -15.08 -6.88 5.12
CA TYR A 3 -14.84 -5.45 5.16
C TYR A 3 -14.71 -4.94 6.59
N VAL A 4 -14.05 -3.80 6.72
CA VAL A 4 -14.03 -2.98 7.92
C VAL A 4 -14.32 -1.53 7.52
N PHE A 5 -15.02 -0.82 8.38
CA PHE A 5 -15.42 0.57 8.17
C PHE A 5 -15.18 1.37 9.44
N ALA A 6 -14.74 2.61 9.28
CA ALA A 6 -14.60 3.56 10.38
C ALA A 6 -15.12 4.93 9.96
N GLU A 7 -16.09 5.45 10.71
CA GLU A 7 -16.64 6.79 10.50
C GLU A 7 -15.53 7.84 10.53
N SER A 8 -15.56 8.74 9.56
CA SER A 8 -14.58 9.78 9.31
C SER A 8 -15.30 10.98 8.72
N TRP A 9 -14.80 12.19 8.95
CA TRP A 9 -15.37 13.44 8.43
C TRP A 9 -16.77 13.80 8.98
N ALA A 10 -17.76 12.91 8.87
CA ALA A 10 -19.13 13.08 9.35
C ALA A 10 -19.76 11.71 9.68
N PRO A 11 -20.84 11.64 10.49
CA PRO A 11 -21.56 10.40 10.74
C PRO A 11 -21.97 9.70 9.44
N GLN A 12 -21.84 8.38 9.37
CA GLN A 12 -22.10 7.55 8.18
C GLN A 12 -21.16 7.76 6.97
N TYR A 13 -20.27 8.76 7.01
CA TYR A 13 -19.18 8.91 6.05
C TYR A 13 -17.91 8.33 6.67
N GLY A 14 -17.02 7.75 5.88
CA GLY A 14 -15.82 7.16 6.46
C GLY A 14 -14.91 6.42 5.51
N ASN A 15 -13.89 5.81 6.11
CA ASN A 15 -12.92 4.98 5.41
C ASN A 15 -13.39 3.53 5.48
N ALA A 16 -13.27 2.80 4.36
CA ALA A 16 -13.59 1.38 4.29
C ALA A 16 -12.44 0.61 3.62
N VAL A 17 -12.16 -0.58 4.13
CA VAL A 17 -11.26 -1.55 3.48
C VAL A 17 -12.04 -2.82 3.24
N LEU A 18 -12.09 -3.25 1.96
CA LEU A 18 -12.76 -4.46 1.53
C LEU A 18 -11.69 -5.45 1.06
N SER A 19 -11.81 -6.71 1.48
CA SER A 19 -10.86 -7.76 1.13
C SER A 19 -11.55 -9.07 0.77
N ARG A 20 -10.98 -9.76 -0.23
CA ARG A 20 -11.30 -11.16 -0.52
C ARG A 20 -10.65 -12.10 0.51
N TRP A 21 -9.54 -11.68 1.11
CA TRP A 21 -8.78 -12.47 2.09
C TRP A 21 -9.10 -12.08 3.55
N PRO A 22 -8.71 -12.88 4.55
CA PRO A 22 -9.04 -12.61 5.95
C PRO A 22 -8.48 -11.27 6.44
N ILE A 23 -9.31 -10.47 7.10
CA ILE A 23 -8.87 -9.30 7.86
C ILE A 23 -8.52 -9.78 9.27
N LYS A 24 -7.24 -9.74 9.64
CA LYS A 24 -6.72 -10.29 10.91
C LYS A 24 -6.88 -9.31 12.05
N ARG A 25 -6.56 -8.04 11.78
CA ARG A 25 -6.58 -6.93 12.73
C ARG A 25 -7.00 -5.67 12.01
N TRP A 26 -7.66 -4.78 12.73
CA TRP A 26 -7.94 -3.44 12.24
C TRP A 26 -8.08 -2.47 13.41
N LYS A 27 -7.76 -1.19 13.16
CA LYS A 27 -7.93 -0.12 14.14
C LYS A 27 -8.00 1.24 13.46
N ALA A 28 -9.04 2.01 13.79
CA ALA A 28 -9.13 3.41 13.41
C ALA A 28 -8.34 4.27 14.38
N HIS A 29 -7.42 5.08 13.86
CA HIS A 29 -6.67 6.06 14.64
C HIS A 29 -7.09 7.45 14.19
N ARG A 30 -7.59 8.27 15.11
CA ARG A 30 -7.91 9.66 14.81
C ARG A 30 -6.63 10.41 14.42
N VAL A 31 -6.70 11.20 13.37
CA VAL A 31 -5.57 11.98 12.83
C VAL A 31 -5.78 13.49 12.93
N ALA A 32 -6.97 13.91 13.37
CA ALA A 32 -7.28 15.31 13.64
C ALA A 32 -7.51 15.56 15.14
N ASP A 33 -7.78 16.80 15.51
CA ASP A 33 -8.09 17.15 16.90
C ASP A 33 -9.54 16.76 17.27
N GLN A 34 -10.07 17.29 18.37
CA GLN A 34 -11.44 16.95 18.81
C GLN A 34 -12.53 17.53 17.89
N SER A 35 -12.21 18.51 17.05
CA SER A 35 -13.16 19.18 16.15
C SER A 35 -13.34 18.49 14.79
N ASP A 36 -12.44 17.57 14.41
CA ASP A 36 -12.50 16.81 13.16
C ASP A 36 -12.41 15.30 13.45
N PHE A 37 -13.27 14.52 12.81
CA PHE A 37 -13.44 13.08 12.99
C PHE A 37 -12.52 12.24 12.10
N ARG A 38 -11.67 12.89 11.29
CA ARG A 38 -10.78 12.19 10.38
C ARG A 38 -9.89 11.19 11.08
N ASN A 39 -9.72 10.06 10.40
CA ASN A 39 -8.94 8.94 10.89
C ASN A 39 -8.09 8.34 9.76
N VAL A 40 -7.14 7.52 10.18
CA VAL A 40 -6.54 6.47 9.36
C VAL A 40 -7.08 5.12 9.85
N LEU A 41 -7.69 4.38 8.95
CA LEU A 41 -8.13 3.00 9.17
C LEU A 41 -6.99 2.06 8.81
N ARG A 42 -6.36 1.49 9.84
CA ARG A 42 -5.26 0.54 9.70
C ARG A 42 -5.82 -0.87 9.67
N VAL A 43 -5.39 -1.67 8.72
CA VAL A 43 -5.95 -3.01 8.47
C VAL A 43 -4.82 -3.96 8.10
N THR A 44 -4.72 -5.08 8.81
CA THR A 44 -3.85 -6.19 8.46
C THR A 44 -4.67 -7.27 7.75
N ILE A 45 -4.26 -7.62 6.54
CA ILE A 45 -4.90 -8.65 5.71
C ILE A 45 -3.93 -9.83 5.58
N GLU A 46 -4.43 -11.05 5.83
CA GLU A 46 -3.69 -12.29 5.58
C GLU A 46 -3.79 -12.63 4.08
N VAL A 47 -2.72 -12.41 3.32
CA VAL A 47 -2.67 -12.67 1.89
C VAL A 47 -2.00 -14.03 1.64
N PRO A 48 -2.60 -14.93 0.83
CA PRO A 48 -1.97 -16.20 0.46
C PRO A 48 -0.56 -16.00 -0.09
N ASP A 49 0.38 -16.86 0.35
CA ASP A 49 1.81 -16.86 -0.03
C ASP A 49 2.62 -15.61 0.38
N ALA A 50 1.94 -14.63 0.94
CA ALA A 50 2.42 -13.29 1.24
C ALA A 50 2.44 -12.97 2.74
N GLY A 51 1.66 -13.70 3.53
CA GLY A 51 1.47 -13.47 4.96
C GLY A 51 0.67 -12.20 5.22
N GLU A 52 0.98 -11.54 6.34
CA GLU A 52 0.27 -10.34 6.79
C GLU A 52 0.71 -9.09 6.03
N VAL A 53 -0.22 -8.44 5.32
CA VAL A 53 0.00 -7.17 4.60
C VAL A 53 -0.78 -6.06 5.28
N ASN A 54 -0.11 -4.94 5.58
CA ASN A 54 -0.73 -3.79 6.24
C ASN A 54 -1.18 -2.71 5.24
N PHE A 55 -2.42 -2.24 5.41
CA PHE A 55 -3.02 -1.16 4.66
C PHE A 55 -3.46 -0.04 5.60
N HIS A 56 -3.13 1.19 5.24
CA HIS A 56 -3.59 2.41 5.90
C HIS A 56 -4.53 3.15 4.94
N CYS A 57 -5.82 3.13 5.21
CA CYS A 57 -6.83 3.85 4.43
C CYS A 57 -7.15 5.18 5.10
N THR A 58 -7.10 6.30 4.38
CA THR A 58 -7.42 7.62 4.94
C THR A 58 -8.04 8.57 3.92
N HIS A 59 -8.63 9.65 4.41
CA HIS A 59 -9.13 10.76 3.62
C HIS A 59 -8.85 12.05 4.38
N LEU A 60 -7.93 12.87 3.87
CA LEU A 60 -7.39 14.05 4.56
C LEU A 60 -8.18 15.33 4.29
N ASP A 61 -7.79 16.43 4.93
CA ASP A 61 -8.41 17.74 4.73
C ASP A 61 -8.43 18.22 3.28
N HIS A 62 -9.60 18.66 2.81
CA HIS A 62 -9.80 19.05 1.42
C HIS A 62 -9.64 20.57 1.18
N LEU A 63 -9.47 21.37 2.24
CA LEU A 63 -9.38 22.83 2.21
C LEU A 63 -8.01 23.33 2.69
N ASP A 64 -7.52 22.83 3.81
CA ASP A 64 -6.37 23.37 4.53
C ASP A 64 -5.20 22.38 4.56
N GLU A 65 -4.11 22.76 3.90
CA GLU A 65 -2.92 21.93 3.88
C GLU A 65 -2.18 21.86 5.22
N GLY A 66 -2.24 22.91 6.05
CA GLY A 66 -1.70 22.88 7.40
C GLY A 66 -2.40 21.81 8.25
N TRP A 67 -3.71 21.63 8.07
CA TRP A 67 -4.43 20.50 8.65
C TRP A 67 -3.99 19.16 8.07
N ARG A 68 -3.86 19.04 6.75
CA ARG A 68 -3.32 17.83 6.12
C ARG A 68 -1.94 17.46 6.67
N MET A 69 -1.05 18.43 6.87
CA MET A 69 0.28 18.22 7.44
C MET A 69 0.20 17.64 8.85
N LYS A 70 -0.66 18.21 9.73
CA LYS A 70 -0.89 17.66 11.08
C LYS A 70 -1.45 16.23 11.03
N GLN A 71 -2.35 15.95 10.09
CA GLN A 71 -2.97 14.64 9.92
C GLN A 71 -1.95 13.60 9.43
N VAL A 72 -1.14 13.93 8.42
CA VAL A 72 -0.05 13.06 7.95
C VAL A 72 0.96 12.82 9.06
N ASP A 73 1.33 13.85 9.81
CA ASP A 73 2.19 13.70 10.98
C ASP A 73 1.61 12.73 12.01
N ALA A 74 0.31 12.80 12.29
CA ALA A 74 -0.36 11.87 13.20
C ALA A 74 -0.32 10.43 12.67
N ILE A 75 -0.51 10.23 11.35
CA ILE A 75 -0.36 8.92 10.69
C ILE A 75 1.06 8.37 10.88
N MET A 76 2.09 9.21 10.75
CA MET A 76 3.48 8.78 10.91
C MET A 76 3.86 8.53 12.38
N ARG A 77 3.37 9.35 13.30
CA ARG A 77 3.71 9.28 14.73
C ARG A 77 3.01 8.17 15.49
N SER A 78 1.87 7.67 15.01
CA SER A 78 1.19 6.54 15.65
C SER A 78 1.93 5.19 15.42
N GLY A 79 3.26 5.25 15.37
CA GLY A 79 4.21 4.19 15.08
C GLY A 79 3.90 2.87 15.80
N GLY A 80 3.93 1.79 15.02
CA GLY A 80 3.73 0.43 15.51
C GLY A 80 3.65 -0.64 14.42
N ASP A 81 3.26 -0.30 13.19
CA ASP A 81 2.69 -1.30 12.27
C ASP A 81 3.65 -1.82 11.18
N GLY A 82 4.93 -1.44 11.24
CA GLY A 82 5.92 -1.84 10.24
C GLY A 82 5.57 -1.36 8.83
N PRO A 83 6.12 -2.03 7.80
CA PRO A 83 5.78 -1.81 6.40
C PRO A 83 4.29 -1.80 6.09
N HIS A 84 3.83 -0.85 5.28
CA HIS A 84 2.43 -0.73 4.88
C HIS A 84 2.23 -0.03 3.53
N ILE A 85 1.01 -0.13 3.02
CA ILE A 85 0.52 0.65 1.88
C ILE A 85 -0.46 1.71 2.41
N LEU A 86 -0.15 2.98 2.20
CA LEU A 86 -1.05 4.12 2.46
C LEU A 86 -1.89 4.40 1.22
N ALA A 87 -3.21 4.43 1.34
CA ALA A 87 -4.11 4.68 0.22
C ALA A 87 -5.30 5.57 0.60
N GLY A 88 -5.71 6.40 -0.36
CA GLY A 88 -6.94 7.20 -0.27
C GLY A 88 -6.77 8.65 -0.76
N GLY A 89 -7.77 9.47 -0.45
CA GLY A 89 -7.81 10.88 -0.84
C GLY A 89 -6.89 11.71 0.06
N LEU A 90 -5.65 11.95 -0.37
CA LEU A 90 -4.72 12.79 0.38
C LEU A 90 -5.04 14.27 0.22
N ASN A 91 -5.84 14.63 -0.79
CA ASN A 91 -6.22 16.01 -1.10
C ASN A 91 -5.01 16.95 -1.28
N ALA A 92 -3.85 16.39 -1.61
CA ALA A 92 -2.60 17.12 -1.85
C ALA A 92 -2.20 16.98 -3.32
N LEU A 93 -1.52 18.00 -3.85
CA LEU A 93 -0.95 17.94 -5.20
C LEU A 93 0.54 17.63 -5.12
N ASP A 94 1.01 16.75 -6.00
CA ASP A 94 2.43 16.59 -6.25
C ASP A 94 2.83 17.57 -7.36
N GLY A 95 3.63 18.59 -7.02
CA GLY A 95 4.07 19.59 -7.99
C GLY A 95 4.82 19.00 -9.19
N THR A 96 5.41 17.81 -9.05
CA THR A 96 6.09 17.11 -10.15
C THR A 96 5.14 16.51 -11.19
N ASP A 97 3.83 16.49 -10.92
CA ASP A 97 2.82 16.03 -11.89
C ASP A 97 2.50 17.08 -12.96
N TYR A 98 2.89 18.34 -12.74
CA TYR A 98 2.42 19.48 -13.52
C TYR A 98 3.58 20.35 -14.02
N SER A 99 3.53 20.73 -15.29
CA SER A 99 4.32 21.83 -15.83
C SER A 99 3.94 23.17 -15.17
N ALA A 100 4.81 24.18 -15.30
CA ALA A 100 4.55 25.51 -14.75
C ALA A 100 3.26 26.14 -15.29
N ASP A 101 3.01 26.00 -16.60
CA ASP A 101 1.79 26.51 -17.25
C ASP A 101 0.55 25.80 -16.70
N ARG A 102 0.61 24.46 -16.62
CA ARG A 102 -0.51 23.67 -16.07
C ARG A 102 -0.76 24.01 -14.59
N TRP A 103 0.30 24.23 -13.81
CA TRP A 103 0.18 24.66 -12.42
C TRP A 103 -0.52 26.02 -12.32
N ALA A 104 -0.13 26.99 -13.17
CA ALA A 104 -0.78 28.30 -13.22
C ALA A 104 -2.28 28.19 -13.57
N ASP A 105 -2.64 27.31 -14.52
CA ASP A 105 -4.04 27.04 -14.86
C ASP A 105 -4.82 26.45 -13.67
N ILE A 106 -4.22 25.52 -12.92
CA ILE A 106 -4.83 24.93 -11.71
C ILE A 106 -5.05 26.01 -10.65
N VAL A 107 -4.04 26.85 -10.39
CA VAL A 107 -4.14 27.96 -9.42
C VAL A 107 -5.27 28.91 -9.79
N LYS A 108 -5.28 29.37 -11.05
CA LYS A 108 -6.32 30.27 -11.57
C LYS A 108 -7.71 29.65 -11.46
N TYR A 109 -7.84 28.39 -11.87
CA TYR A 109 -9.13 27.69 -11.78
C TYR A 109 -9.59 27.53 -10.33
N TYR A 110 -8.69 27.22 -9.39
CA TYR A 110 -9.03 27.12 -7.96
C TYR A 110 -9.50 28.46 -7.40
N GLU A 111 -8.84 29.56 -7.77
CA GLU A 111 -9.25 30.92 -7.42
C GLU A 111 -10.67 31.25 -7.95
N GLU A 112 -10.94 30.94 -9.22
CA GLU A 112 -12.25 31.17 -9.85
C GLU A 112 -13.40 30.45 -9.15
N ILE A 113 -13.15 29.26 -8.57
CA ILE A 113 -14.15 28.48 -7.83
C ILE A 113 -14.09 28.68 -6.31
N GLY A 114 -13.29 29.64 -5.83
CA GLY A 114 -13.15 29.97 -4.41
C GLY A 114 -12.47 28.90 -3.56
N LYS A 115 -11.66 28.02 -4.16
CA LYS A 115 -10.84 27.05 -3.42
C LYS A 115 -9.52 27.68 -3.00
N PRO A 116 -8.95 27.26 -1.86
CA PRO A 116 -7.61 27.69 -1.45
C PRO A 116 -6.57 27.36 -2.53
N THR A 117 -5.58 28.23 -2.68
CA THR A 117 -4.46 28.00 -3.61
C THR A 117 -3.85 26.62 -3.35
N PRO A 118 -3.65 25.79 -4.39
CA PRO A 118 -3.04 24.49 -4.23
C PRO A 118 -1.61 24.61 -3.71
N LYS A 119 -1.20 23.58 -2.98
CA LYS A 119 0.10 23.51 -2.33
C LYS A 119 0.65 22.08 -2.40
N VAL A 120 1.93 21.90 -2.09
CA VAL A 120 2.71 20.69 -2.38
C VAL A 120 3.42 20.10 -1.16
N GLU A 121 3.33 20.76 -0.02
CA GLU A 121 4.10 20.49 1.20
C GLU A 121 3.86 19.07 1.70
N VAL A 122 2.61 18.57 1.63
CA VAL A 122 2.27 17.20 2.03
C VAL A 122 3.00 16.16 1.17
N MET A 123 3.00 16.34 -0.14
CA MET A 123 3.65 15.38 -1.05
C MET A 123 5.17 15.46 -0.96
N GLN A 124 5.72 16.67 -0.79
CA GLN A 124 7.14 16.85 -0.49
C GLN A 124 7.54 16.15 0.81
N TYR A 125 6.72 16.26 1.86
CA TYR A 125 6.98 15.61 3.14
C TYR A 125 6.96 14.08 3.05
N LEU A 126 5.95 13.50 2.38
CA LEU A 126 5.85 12.05 2.17
C LEU A 126 7.05 11.51 1.37
N LYS A 127 7.46 12.20 0.31
CA LYS A 127 8.65 11.86 -0.48
C LYS A 127 9.95 12.00 0.31
N ALA A 128 10.08 13.04 1.13
CA ALA A 128 11.23 13.21 2.03
C ALA A 128 11.32 12.08 3.08
N LYS A 129 10.16 11.49 3.44
CA LYS A 129 10.08 10.27 4.25
C LYS A 129 10.26 8.98 3.44
N GLN A 130 10.64 9.04 2.17
CA GLN A 130 10.88 7.91 1.28
C GLN A 130 9.65 7.03 1.01
N TYR A 131 8.45 7.60 1.06
CA TYR A 131 7.28 6.91 0.50
C TYR A 131 7.43 6.81 -1.03
N VAL A 132 7.14 5.64 -1.56
CA VAL A 132 7.17 5.36 -2.99
C VAL A 132 5.75 5.51 -3.53
N ASP A 133 5.56 6.34 -4.56
CA ASP A 133 4.26 6.55 -5.19
C ASP A 133 4.00 5.47 -6.24
N ALA A 134 2.80 4.89 -6.26
CA ALA A 134 2.41 3.92 -7.26
C ALA A 134 2.41 4.51 -8.68
N LYS A 135 2.28 5.84 -8.84
CA LYS A 135 2.34 6.47 -10.18
C LYS A 135 3.62 6.15 -10.95
N ASP A 136 4.73 5.90 -10.24
CA ASP A 136 6.03 5.63 -10.85
C ASP A 136 6.07 4.25 -11.55
N PHE A 137 4.98 3.49 -11.45
CA PHE A 137 4.77 2.17 -12.05
C PHE A 137 3.60 2.19 -13.05
N ALA A 138 3.34 3.36 -13.65
CA ALA A 138 2.25 3.58 -14.60
C ALA A 138 2.28 2.60 -15.79
N GLY A 139 1.11 2.06 -16.10
CA GLY A 139 0.83 1.32 -17.34
C GLY A 139 0.23 2.22 -18.42
N GLU A 140 -0.55 1.61 -19.30
CA GLU A 140 -1.31 2.35 -20.31
C GLU A 140 -2.38 3.23 -19.65
N CYS A 141 -2.52 4.46 -20.16
CA CYS A 141 -3.56 5.38 -19.72
C CYS A 141 -4.93 4.94 -20.24
N GLU A 142 -5.95 4.96 -19.39
CA GLU A 142 -7.33 4.77 -19.86
C GLU A 142 -7.75 5.96 -20.74
N ALA A 143 -8.11 5.71 -22.00
CA ALA A 143 -8.43 6.77 -22.97
C ALA A 143 -9.55 7.72 -22.52
N VAL A 144 -10.47 7.26 -21.66
CA VAL A 144 -11.60 8.05 -21.14
C VAL A 144 -11.16 9.07 -20.09
N VAL A 145 -10.06 8.79 -19.37
CA VAL A 145 -9.51 9.70 -18.37
C VAL A 145 -8.43 10.55 -19.04
N VAL A 146 -8.81 11.78 -19.40
CA VAL A 146 -7.94 12.68 -20.14
C VAL A 146 -6.76 13.14 -19.28
N VAL A 147 -5.55 12.95 -19.80
CA VAL A 147 -4.35 13.63 -19.29
C VAL A 147 -4.37 15.05 -19.84
N ALA A 148 -4.52 16.05 -18.97
CA ALA A 148 -4.53 17.44 -19.38
C ALA A 148 -3.18 17.85 -19.98
N LYS A 149 -3.18 18.81 -20.92
CA LYS A 149 -1.94 19.33 -21.50
C LYS A 149 -1.01 19.85 -20.39
N GLY A 150 0.25 19.43 -20.43
CA GLY A 150 1.24 19.84 -19.42
C GLY A 150 1.12 19.11 -18.08
N GLN A 151 0.49 17.94 -18.07
CA GLN A 151 0.37 17.03 -16.93
C GLN A 151 0.90 15.65 -17.34
N ASP A 152 1.65 14.99 -16.45
CA ASP A 152 2.33 13.73 -16.78
C ASP A 152 1.61 12.48 -16.25
N VAL A 153 0.48 12.68 -15.56
CA VAL A 153 -0.31 11.61 -14.95
C VAL A 153 -1.80 11.89 -15.11
N GLN A 154 -2.62 10.83 -15.17
CA GLN A 154 -4.07 10.96 -15.20
C GLN A 154 -4.60 11.61 -13.91
N GLY A 155 -5.50 12.59 -14.07
CA GLY A 155 -6.20 13.19 -12.94
C GLY A 155 -7.13 12.17 -12.27
N THR A 156 -7.30 12.26 -10.95
CA THR A 156 -8.13 11.34 -10.17
C THR A 156 -9.42 11.97 -9.69
N CYS A 157 -9.64 13.25 -9.95
CA CYS A 157 -10.87 13.96 -9.59
C CYS A 157 -11.42 14.81 -10.74
N LYS A 158 -12.63 15.34 -10.57
CA LYS A 158 -13.36 16.17 -11.56
C LYS A 158 -12.59 17.40 -12.05
N TYR A 159 -11.57 17.84 -11.33
CA TYR A 159 -10.73 18.99 -11.71
C TYR A 159 -9.57 18.61 -12.64
N GLY A 160 -9.44 17.32 -12.98
CA GLY A 160 -8.32 16.80 -13.75
C GLY A 160 -7.00 16.77 -12.98
N THR A 161 -7.00 17.08 -11.68
CA THR A 161 -5.83 16.96 -10.79
C THR A 161 -5.80 15.59 -10.10
N ARG A 162 -4.60 15.15 -9.73
CA ARG A 162 -4.39 13.90 -8.98
C ARG A 162 -4.33 14.19 -7.48
N VAL A 163 -5.29 13.66 -6.75
CA VAL A 163 -5.47 13.85 -5.30
C VAL A 163 -5.65 12.54 -4.52
N ASP A 164 -5.83 11.43 -5.25
CA ASP A 164 -5.98 10.07 -4.72
C ASP A 164 -4.70 9.27 -4.99
N TYR A 165 -4.16 8.65 -3.95
CA TYR A 165 -2.83 8.05 -4.00
C TYR A 165 -2.84 6.63 -3.46
N ILE A 166 -1.90 5.83 -3.93
CA ILE A 166 -1.46 4.57 -3.32
C ILE A 166 0.06 4.71 -3.16
N MET A 167 0.54 4.68 -1.93
CA MET A 167 1.95 4.89 -1.61
C MET A 167 2.47 3.78 -0.70
N ALA A 168 3.62 3.22 -1.02
CA ALA A 168 4.29 2.24 -0.17
C ALA A 168 5.19 2.96 0.83
N SER A 169 5.13 2.57 2.11
CA SER A 169 6.01 3.10 3.14
C SER A 169 7.48 2.72 2.87
N PRO A 170 8.45 3.38 3.52
CA PRO A 170 9.84 2.97 3.45
C PRO A 170 10.03 1.50 3.86
N ASN A 171 10.99 0.83 3.21
CA ASN A 171 11.30 -0.58 3.45
C ASN A 171 10.10 -1.53 3.27
N CYS A 172 9.10 -1.13 2.48
CA CYS A 172 7.99 -2.00 2.17
C CYS A 172 8.47 -3.25 1.41
N PRO A 173 8.19 -4.48 1.91
CA PRO A 173 8.61 -5.69 1.22
C PRO A 173 7.79 -5.91 -0.05
N TYR A 174 6.58 -5.35 -0.11
CA TYR A 174 5.70 -5.42 -1.28
C TYR A 174 6.08 -4.33 -2.28
N LYS A 175 6.18 -4.70 -3.56
CA LYS A 175 6.56 -3.79 -4.63
C LYS A 175 5.42 -3.59 -5.60
N PHE A 176 5.23 -2.38 -6.10
CA PHE A 176 4.31 -2.15 -7.20
C PHE A 176 4.85 -2.84 -8.46
N VAL A 177 3.96 -3.48 -9.22
CA VAL A 177 4.32 -4.14 -10.48
C VAL A 177 4.48 -3.05 -11.56
N PRO A 178 5.63 -2.97 -12.26
CA PRO A 178 5.81 -2.03 -13.36
C PRO A 178 4.71 -2.18 -14.42
N GLY A 179 4.13 -1.07 -14.87
CA GLY A 179 3.08 -1.06 -15.87
C GLY A 179 1.67 -1.38 -15.33
N SER A 180 1.47 -1.46 -14.01
CA SER A 180 0.18 -1.85 -13.43
C SER A 180 -0.62 -0.69 -12.84
N TYR A 181 0.01 0.47 -12.57
CA TYR A 181 -0.72 1.62 -12.09
C TYR A 181 -1.62 2.17 -13.19
N THR A 182 -2.90 2.34 -12.86
CA THR A 182 -3.95 2.80 -13.78
C THR A 182 -4.98 3.65 -13.04
N VAL A 183 -5.55 4.64 -13.73
CA VAL A 183 -6.70 5.40 -13.25
C VAL A 183 -7.93 4.93 -14.03
N VAL A 184 -8.84 4.27 -13.32
CA VAL A 184 -10.05 3.69 -13.87
C VAL A 184 -11.21 4.68 -13.78
N SER A 185 -11.86 4.96 -14.91
CA SER A 185 -12.93 5.95 -14.95
C SER A 185 -14.14 5.55 -14.10
N SER A 186 -14.62 6.50 -13.29
CA SER A 186 -15.89 6.41 -12.55
C SER A 186 -16.92 7.41 -13.10
N LYS A 187 -16.80 7.81 -14.37
CA LYS A 187 -17.68 8.79 -14.97
C LYS A 187 -19.14 8.36 -14.85
N GLY A 188 -19.97 9.23 -14.28
CA GLY A 188 -21.40 8.95 -14.04
C GLY A 188 -21.71 8.30 -12.69
N THR A 189 -20.71 7.93 -11.89
CA THR A 189 -20.90 7.36 -10.53
C THR A 189 -20.21 8.16 -9.43
N SER A 190 -19.07 8.79 -9.72
CA SER A 190 -18.34 9.62 -8.77
C SER A 190 -17.64 10.78 -9.47
N ASP A 191 -17.37 11.86 -8.72
CA ASP A 191 -16.49 12.94 -9.16
C ASP A 191 -15.00 12.63 -8.95
N HIS A 192 -14.68 11.42 -8.45
CA HIS A 192 -13.34 10.86 -8.41
C HIS A 192 -13.24 9.58 -9.26
N HIS A 193 -12.04 9.28 -9.74
CA HIS A 193 -11.71 8.06 -10.47
C HIS A 193 -11.06 7.05 -9.54
N VAL A 194 -11.17 5.76 -9.86
CA VAL A 194 -10.55 4.69 -9.07
C VAL A 194 -9.06 4.62 -9.41
N VAL A 195 -8.21 4.65 -8.40
CA VAL A 195 -6.77 4.37 -8.57
C VAL A 195 -6.51 2.90 -8.29
N ARG A 196 -5.83 2.22 -9.22
CA ARG A 196 -5.49 0.80 -9.11
C ARG A 196 -4.01 0.59 -9.39
N VAL A 197 -3.39 -0.31 -8.66
CA VAL A 197 -2.04 -0.83 -8.94
C VAL A 197 -1.98 -2.30 -8.54
N ASP A 198 -1.17 -3.10 -9.23
CA ASP A 198 -0.88 -4.47 -8.82
C ASP A 198 0.35 -4.49 -7.91
N VAL A 199 0.31 -5.35 -6.90
CA VAL A 199 1.36 -5.45 -5.88
C VAL A 199 1.96 -6.84 -5.92
N ALA A 200 3.27 -6.92 -6.16
CA ALA A 200 4.05 -8.13 -6.03
C ALA A 200 4.43 -8.34 -4.56
N VAL A 201 4.17 -9.54 -4.06
CA VAL A 201 4.65 -9.96 -2.75
C VAL A 201 5.84 -10.89 -2.94
N PRO A 202 7.01 -10.60 -2.32
CA PRO A 202 8.10 -11.55 -2.34
C PRO A 202 7.63 -12.87 -1.73
N HIS A 203 7.83 -13.97 -2.44
CA HIS A 203 7.67 -15.29 -1.85
C HIS A 203 8.50 -15.34 -0.58
N ALA A 204 7.87 -15.69 0.55
CA ALA A 204 8.62 -16.18 1.69
C ALA A 204 9.47 -17.33 1.14
N ARG A 205 10.80 -17.16 1.11
CA ARG A 205 11.67 -18.30 0.85
C ARG A 205 11.25 -19.35 1.86
N GLU A 206 10.90 -20.55 1.39
CA GLU A 206 10.95 -21.72 2.25
C GLU A 206 12.32 -21.68 2.95
N PRO A 207 12.41 -22.00 4.26
CA PRO A 207 13.72 -22.11 4.88
C PRO A 207 14.52 -23.07 4.00
N ASP A 208 15.57 -22.56 3.36
CA ASP A 208 16.52 -23.42 2.67
C ASP A 208 16.92 -24.49 3.68
N ASP A 209 16.75 -25.76 3.32
CA ASP A 209 17.29 -26.94 4.02
C ASP A 209 18.85 -26.94 3.97
N ALA A 210 19.46 -25.76 4.01
CA ALA A 210 20.89 -25.52 3.87
C ALA A 210 21.47 -24.94 5.17
N GLU A 211 21.12 -25.52 6.32
CA GLU A 211 21.95 -25.41 7.52
C GLU A 211 21.95 -26.72 8.34
N ALA A 212 22.23 -27.82 7.65
CA ALA A 212 22.54 -29.10 8.29
C ALA A 212 23.82 -29.75 7.72
N THR A 213 24.82 -28.98 7.29
CA THR A 213 26.15 -29.55 6.98
C THR A 213 27.29 -28.57 7.26
N ALA A 214 27.52 -28.28 8.54
CA ALA A 214 28.81 -27.81 9.03
C ALA A 214 29.17 -28.53 10.34
N ASN A 215 29.21 -29.86 10.29
CA ASN A 215 29.94 -30.63 11.30
C ASN A 215 30.71 -31.75 10.64
N GLY A 216 31.85 -31.38 10.05
CA GLY A 216 32.84 -32.35 9.61
C GLY A 216 33.53 -32.94 10.84
N GLN A 217 33.16 -34.16 11.24
CA GLN A 217 34.12 -35.12 11.79
C GLN A 217 33.58 -36.57 11.82
N ARG A 218 34.05 -37.32 10.81
CA ARG A 218 34.39 -38.76 10.80
C ARG A 218 33.26 -39.77 11.06
N SER A 219 32.72 -40.29 9.96
CA SER A 219 32.09 -41.60 9.90
C SER A 219 33.05 -42.72 10.35
N ARG A 220 32.75 -43.43 11.43
CA ARG A 220 33.21 -44.81 11.64
C ARG A 220 32.16 -45.75 11.06
N VAL A 221 32.34 -46.12 9.80
CA VAL A 221 31.58 -47.19 9.15
C VAL A 221 32.02 -48.53 9.76
N VAL A 222 31.12 -49.22 10.47
CA VAL A 222 31.29 -50.64 10.82
C VAL A 222 30.68 -51.48 9.70
N LYS A 223 31.55 -52.13 8.92
CA LYS A 223 31.20 -53.00 7.81
C LYS A 223 30.89 -54.40 8.36
N MET A 224 29.61 -54.74 8.56
CA MET A 224 29.22 -56.13 8.83
C MET A 224 29.34 -56.95 7.54
N THR A 225 30.31 -57.86 7.49
CA THR A 225 30.39 -58.89 6.45
C THR A 225 29.99 -60.24 7.05
N LYS A 226 28.90 -60.82 6.53
CA LYS A 226 28.48 -62.18 6.82
C LYS A 226 29.49 -63.16 6.23
N LYS A 227 30.05 -64.05 7.07
CA LYS A 227 30.58 -65.35 6.62
C LYS A 227 29.80 -66.46 7.32
N SER A 228 29.28 -67.36 6.49
CA SER A 228 28.63 -68.62 6.82
C SER A 228 29.64 -69.61 7.40
N SER A 229 29.27 -70.36 8.46
CA SER A 229 29.56 -71.80 8.54
C SER A 229 28.78 -72.52 9.68
N ARG A 230 27.83 -73.37 9.25
CA ARG A 230 27.50 -74.75 9.69
C ARG A 230 27.28 -75.16 11.16
N LYS A 231 26.33 -76.12 11.26
CA LYS A 231 25.93 -77.06 12.34
C LYS A 231 24.95 -76.42 13.35
N GLY A 232 23.81 -76.99 13.71
CA GLY A 232 23.16 -78.28 13.46
C GLY A 232 21.95 -78.32 14.41
N ILE A 233 20.78 -78.77 13.94
CA ILE A 233 20.13 -80.02 14.39
C ILE A 233 19.04 -79.83 15.47
N TRP A 234 17.78 -80.04 15.03
CA TRP A 234 16.57 -80.58 15.70
C TRP A 234 15.91 -79.74 16.81
N GLY A 235 14.58 -79.62 16.95
CA GLY A 235 13.45 -80.31 16.33
C GLY A 235 12.45 -80.76 17.42
N ALA A 236 11.27 -80.10 17.47
CA ALA A 236 10.01 -80.51 18.15
C ALA A 236 10.03 -80.61 19.69
N LYS A 237 8.99 -80.26 20.47
CA LYS A 237 7.57 -79.93 20.27
C LYS A 237 7.23 -78.75 21.19
#